data_AF-A0A9P9P3P9-F1
#
_entry.id   AF-A0A9P9P3P9-F1
#
_cell.length_a   1.000
_cell.length_b   1.000
_cell.length_c   1.000
_cell.angle_alpha   90.00
_cell.angle_beta   90.00
_cell.angle_gamma   90.00
#
_symmetry.space_group_name_H-M   'P 1'
#
loop_
_entity.id
_entity.type
_entity.pdbx_description
1 polymer ?
#
loop_
_entity_poly.entity_id
_entity_poly.type
_entity_poly.pdbx_seq_one_letter_code
_entity_poly.pdbx_strand_id
1 'polypeptide(L)'
;MPQDMPPTGGYSPVQYKRNLPVRGFRPAIYLFGTAALMTFGFWKVGQGIREHNELAREKMWARIHLIPALQAEEDRDQVRRHLADKAREKELLGTETKVYHSDRFVRPTFAITPEHETK
;
A
#
# COMPACT_ATOMS: atom_id res chain seq x y z
N MET A 1 -71.90 50.94 10.03
CA MET A 1 -70.54 50.41 10.30
C MET A 1 -69.62 50.89 9.20
N PRO A 2 -68.41 51.41 9.51
CA PRO A 2 -67.45 51.78 8.48
C PRO A 2 -67.05 50.55 7.67
N GLN A 3 -67.11 50.65 6.35
CA GLN A 3 -66.68 49.60 5.44
C GLN A 3 -65.15 49.69 5.27
N ASP A 4 -64.45 48.57 5.35
CA ASP A 4 -62.99 48.54 5.19
C ASP A 4 -62.64 48.73 3.71
N MET A 5 -61.86 49.77 3.40
CA MET A 5 -61.57 50.20 2.03
C MET A 5 -60.06 50.26 1.83
N PRO A 6 -59.55 49.96 0.62
CA PRO A 6 -58.15 50.15 0.32
C PRO A 6 -57.76 51.64 0.45
N PRO A 7 -56.49 51.93 0.75
CA PRO A 7 -56.01 53.30 0.84
C PRO A 7 -56.24 54.04 -0.49
N THR A 8 -56.46 55.36 -0.45
CA THR A 8 -56.78 56.19 -1.62
C THR A 8 -55.71 56.14 -2.73
N GLY A 9 -54.48 55.75 -2.40
CA GLY A 9 -53.37 55.54 -3.34
C GLY A 9 -53.08 54.08 -3.74
N GLY A 10 -53.89 53.11 -3.26
CA GLY A 10 -53.67 51.67 -3.49
C GLY A 10 -52.54 51.05 -2.68
N TYR A 11 -52.37 49.73 -2.80
CA TYR A 11 -51.28 48.99 -2.16
C TYR A 11 -50.00 49.02 -3.00
N SER A 12 -48.85 48.87 -2.34
CA SER A 12 -47.57 48.74 -3.04
C SER A 12 -47.54 47.49 -3.94
N PRO A 13 -46.82 47.55 -5.07
CA PRO A 13 -46.73 46.41 -5.97
C PRO A 13 -45.98 45.26 -5.28
N VAL A 14 -46.65 44.11 -5.15
CA VAL A 14 -46.06 42.89 -4.60
C VAL A 14 -45.35 42.13 -5.72
N GLN A 15 -44.11 41.71 -5.47
CA GLN A 15 -43.37 40.87 -6.41
C GLN A 15 -43.94 39.45 -6.42
N TYR A 16 -44.76 39.14 -7.42
CA TYR A 16 -45.36 37.81 -7.62
C TYR A 16 -44.49 36.87 -8.48
N LYS A 17 -43.43 37.40 -9.10
CA LYS A 17 -42.53 36.64 -10.00
C LYS A 17 -41.34 36.05 -9.25
N ARG A 18 -40.83 34.92 -9.74
CA ARG A 18 -39.63 34.26 -9.23
C ARG A 18 -38.41 35.18 -9.32
N ASN A 19 -37.74 35.41 -8.19
CA ASN A 19 -36.48 36.15 -8.12
C ASN A 19 -35.30 35.20 -7.86
N LEU A 20 -34.85 34.49 -8.90
CA LEU A 20 -33.69 33.58 -8.80
C LEU A 20 -32.55 34.10 -9.67
N PRO A 21 -31.60 34.88 -9.11
CA PRO A 21 -30.42 35.29 -9.84
C PRO A 21 -29.49 34.09 -10.06
N VAL A 22 -29.08 33.87 -11.31
CA VAL A 22 -28.04 32.88 -11.64
C VAL A 22 -26.70 33.46 -11.21
N ARG A 23 -26.21 32.99 -10.06
CA ARG A 23 -24.91 33.40 -9.49
C ARG A 23 -23.84 32.37 -9.80
N GLY A 24 -22.61 32.82 -10.03
CA GLY A 24 -21.45 31.97 -10.28
C GLY A 24 -20.60 32.45 -11.45
N PHE A 25 -19.45 31.83 -11.62
CA PHE A 25 -18.59 32.08 -12.77
C PHE A 25 -19.10 31.33 -14.01
N ARG A 26 -18.63 31.74 -15.19
CA ARG A 26 -18.94 31.01 -16.43
C ARG A 26 -18.36 29.59 -16.35
N PRO A 27 -19.04 28.55 -16.87
CA PRO A 27 -18.59 27.16 -16.80
C PRO A 27 -17.13 26.94 -17.25
N ALA A 28 -16.68 27.70 -18.26
CA ALA A 28 -15.31 27.64 -18.75
C ALA A 28 -14.25 27.99 -17.69
N ILE A 29 -14.56 28.91 -16.77
CA ILE A 29 -13.63 29.32 -15.69
C ILE A 29 -13.42 28.15 -14.73
N TYR A 30 -14.49 27.41 -14.39
CA TYR A 30 -14.38 26.21 -13.57
C TYR A 30 -13.56 25.13 -14.27
N LEU A 31 -13.79 24.90 -15.56
CA LEU A 31 -13.01 23.91 -16.33
C LEU A 31 -11.51 24.26 -16.32
N PHE A 32 -11.17 25.52 -16.57
CA PHE A 32 -9.79 25.99 -16.54
C PHE A 32 -9.16 25.86 -15.14
N GLY A 33 -9.90 26.26 -14.09
CA GLY A 33 -9.43 26.14 -12.72
C GLY A 33 -9.12 24.70 -12.33
N THR A 34 -10.01 23.76 -12.67
CA THR A 34 -9.80 22.33 -12.42
C THR A 34 -8.62 21.79 -13.22
N ALA A 35 -8.51 22.15 -14.51
CA ALA A 35 -7.39 21.71 -15.35
C ALA A 35 -6.04 22.21 -14.84
N ALA A 36 -5.96 23.46 -14.39
CA ALA A 36 -4.75 24.04 -13.80
C ALA A 36 -4.37 23.33 -12.50
N LEU A 37 -5.34 23.09 -11.61
CA LEU A 37 -5.13 22.38 -10.36
C LEU A 37 -4.64 20.94 -10.59
N MET A 38 -5.27 20.21 -11.52
CA MET A 38 -4.84 18.86 -11.89
C MET A 38 -3.42 18.86 -12.46
N THR A 39 -3.12 19.76 -13.38
CA THR A 39 -1.78 19.86 -13.99
C THR A 39 -0.70 20.10 -12.94
N PHE A 40 -0.96 21.00 -11.99
CA PHE A 40 -0.05 21.23 -10.87
C PHE A 40 0.08 20.01 -9.95
N GLY A 41 -1.04 19.34 -9.66
CA GLY A 41 -1.07 18.10 -8.89
C GLY A 41 -0.20 17.01 -9.52
N PHE A 42 -0.36 16.76 -10.82
CA PHE A 42 0.45 15.77 -11.54
C PHE A 42 1.94 16.12 -11.56
N TRP A 43 2.29 17.39 -11.67
CA TRP A 43 3.69 17.82 -11.57
C TRP A 43 4.29 17.53 -10.19
N LYS A 44 3.55 17.83 -9.10
CA LYS A 44 3.98 17.52 -7.73
C LYS A 44 4.10 16.02 -7.48
N VAL A 45 3.14 15.22 -7.94
CA VAL A 45 3.19 13.76 -7.85
C VAL A 45 4.41 13.21 -8.59
N GLY A 46 4.70 13.73 -9.79
CA GLY A 46 5.89 13.33 -10.55
C GLY A 46 7.21 13.58 -9.81
N GLN A 47 7.30 14.67 -9.03
CA GLN A 47 8.45 14.92 -8.16
C GLN A 47 8.53 13.90 -7.01
N GLY A 48 7.42 13.64 -6.33
CA GLY A 48 7.38 12.66 -5.23
C GLY A 48 7.70 11.23 -5.68
N ILE A 49 7.24 10.82 -6.86
CA ILE A 49 7.57 9.49 -7.43
C ILE A 49 9.08 9.37 -7.67
N ARG A 50 9.74 10.43 -8.15
CA ARG A 50 11.19 10.41 -8.36
C ARG A 50 11.92 10.22 -7.04
N GLU A 51 11.53 10.95 -6.00
CA GLU A 51 12.10 10.81 -4.65
C GLU A 51 11.88 9.40 -4.09
N HIS A 52 10.67 8.85 -4.18
CA HIS A 52 10.38 7.48 -3.76
C HIS A 52 11.22 6.44 -4.49
N ASN A 53 11.51 6.64 -5.78
CA ASN A 53 12.38 5.74 -6.53
C ASN A 53 13.83 5.80 -6.05
N GLU A 54 14.33 6.98 -5.67
CA GLU A 54 15.66 7.12 -5.08
C GLU A 54 15.74 6.45 -3.71
N LEU A 55 14.74 6.63 -2.85
CA LEU A 55 14.65 5.94 -1.55
C LEU A 55 14.55 4.41 -1.71
N ALA A 56 13.78 3.94 -2.68
CA ALA A 56 13.68 2.51 -2.99
C ALA A 56 15.02 1.96 -3.51
N ARG A 57 15.76 2.75 -4.29
CA ARG A 57 17.11 2.41 -4.76
C ARG A 57 18.08 2.32 -3.59
N GLU A 58 18.08 3.31 -2.69
CA GLU A 58 18.89 3.30 -1.47
C GLU A 58 18.60 2.04 -0.63
N LYS A 59 17.32 1.75 -0.36
CA LYS A 59 16.90 0.55 0.37
C LYS A 59 17.39 -0.73 -0.31
N MET A 60 17.31 -0.81 -1.63
CA MET A 60 17.78 -1.98 -2.39
C MET A 60 19.30 -2.14 -2.26
N TRP A 61 20.07 -1.05 -2.39
CA TRP A 61 21.52 -1.08 -2.20
C TRP A 61 21.90 -1.49 -0.78
N ALA A 62 21.25 -0.95 0.24
CA ALA A 62 21.47 -1.37 1.62
C ALA A 62 21.25 -2.89 1.77
N ARG A 63 20.19 -3.42 1.14
CA ARG A 63 19.91 -4.85 1.14
C ARG A 63 21.00 -5.67 0.42
N ILE A 64 21.44 -5.25 -0.77
CA ILE A 64 22.47 -5.95 -1.55
C ILE A 64 23.77 -6.09 -0.74
N HIS A 65 24.16 -5.06 0.02
CA HIS A 65 25.37 -5.11 0.84
C HIS A 65 25.23 -6.00 2.08
N LEU A 66 24.02 -6.14 2.63
CA LEU A 66 23.76 -6.95 3.82
C LEU A 66 23.47 -8.42 3.50
N ILE A 67 22.88 -8.71 2.32
CA ILE A 67 22.50 -10.07 1.91
C ILE A 67 23.63 -11.09 2.06
N PRO A 68 24.88 -10.84 1.63
CA PRO A 68 25.94 -11.85 1.71
C PRO A 68 26.23 -12.31 3.14
N ALA A 69 26.20 -11.38 4.11
CA ALA A 69 26.42 -11.73 5.52
C ALA A 69 25.26 -12.56 6.07
N LEU A 70 24.02 -12.11 5.85
CA LEU A 70 22.81 -12.81 6.30
C LEU A 70 22.67 -14.20 5.66
N GLN A 71 22.97 -14.31 4.36
CA GLN A 71 22.94 -15.56 3.63
C GLN A 71 23.99 -16.54 4.18
N ALA A 72 25.20 -16.07 4.48
CA ALA A 72 26.26 -16.90 5.06
C ALA A 72 25.90 -17.40 6.47
N GLU A 73 25.23 -16.57 7.29
CA GLU A 73 24.70 -16.99 8.59
C GLU A 73 23.62 -18.07 8.43
N GLU A 74 22.66 -17.86 7.53
CA GLU A 74 21.61 -18.83 7.25
C GLU A 74 22.20 -20.15 6.73
N ASP A 75 23.11 -20.11 5.76
CA ASP A 75 23.69 -21.32 5.17
C ASP A 75 24.48 -22.13 6.21
N ARG A 76 25.18 -21.48 7.17
CA ARG A 76 25.84 -22.17 8.30
C ARG A 76 24.83 -22.88 9.20
N ASP A 77 23.74 -22.20 9.54
CA ASP A 77 22.69 -22.78 10.39
C ASP A 77 21.95 -23.92 9.68
N GLN A 78 21.72 -23.81 8.38
CA GLN A 78 21.10 -24.85 7.57
C GLN A 78 21.96 -26.11 7.54
N VAL A 79 23.27 -25.98 7.29
CA VAL A 79 24.20 -27.12 7.32
C VAL A 79 24.23 -27.77 8.71
N ARG A 80 24.25 -26.97 9.78
CA ARG A 80 24.21 -27.46 11.16
C ARG A 80 22.97 -28.30 11.43
N ARG A 81 21.78 -27.81 11.05
CA ARG A 81 20.51 -28.54 11.24
C ARG A 81 20.46 -29.81 10.40
N HIS A 82 20.86 -29.72 9.12
CA HIS A 82 20.87 -30.86 8.20
C HIS A 82 21.76 -32.01 8.69
N LEU A 83 22.97 -31.70 9.17
CA LEU A 83 23.86 -32.72 9.72
C LEU A 83 23.33 -33.30 11.04
N ALA A 84 22.72 -32.48 11.90
CA ALA A 84 22.11 -32.95 13.14
C ALA A 84 20.91 -33.88 12.88
N ASP A 85 20.07 -33.57 11.90
CA ASP A 85 18.92 -34.40 11.55
C ASP A 85 19.37 -35.72 10.92
N LYS A 86 20.41 -35.72 10.07
CA LYS A 86 21.02 -36.96 9.55
C LYS A 86 21.60 -37.84 10.65
N ALA A 87 22.28 -37.24 11.64
CA ALA A 87 22.81 -37.97 12.78
C ALA A 87 21.67 -38.62 13.59
N ARG A 88 20.59 -37.85 13.85
CA ARG A 88 19.39 -38.34 14.54
C ARG A 88 18.70 -39.47 13.78
N GLU A 89 18.54 -39.33 12.47
CA GLU A 89 17.97 -40.36 11.59
C GLU A 89 18.78 -41.65 11.66
N LYS A 90 20.12 -41.54 11.60
CA LYS A 90 21.02 -42.68 11.71
C LYS A 90 20.93 -43.37 13.08
N GLU A 91 20.77 -42.63 14.17
CA GLU A 91 20.58 -43.19 15.51
C GLU A 91 19.24 -43.91 15.66
N LEU A 92 18.16 -43.36 15.11
CA LEU A 92 16.80 -43.92 15.24
C LEU A 92 16.51 -45.06 14.26
N LEU A 93 16.95 -44.93 13.01
CA LEU A 93 16.61 -45.83 11.90
C LEU A 93 17.80 -46.67 11.44
N GLY A 94 19.00 -46.46 11.99
CA GLY A 94 20.22 -47.22 11.67
C GLY A 94 20.83 -46.92 10.30
N THR A 95 20.16 -46.12 9.45
CA THR A 95 20.58 -45.81 8.08
C THR A 95 20.29 -44.35 7.73
N GLU A 96 21.02 -43.82 6.75
CA GLU A 96 20.77 -42.50 6.17
C GLU A 96 19.98 -42.69 4.86
N THR A 97 18.76 -42.17 4.78
CA THR A 97 17.93 -42.34 3.58
C THR A 97 18.12 -41.19 2.58
N LYS A 98 18.63 -41.51 1.38
CA LYS A 98 18.74 -40.55 0.28
C LYS A 98 17.44 -40.59 -0.54
N VAL A 99 16.63 -39.52 -0.45
CA VAL A 99 15.36 -39.42 -1.19
C VAL A 99 15.58 -39.16 -2.69
N TYR A 100 16.54 -38.30 -3.04
CA TYR A 100 16.81 -37.92 -4.44
C TYR A 100 18.01 -38.68 -4.99
N HIS A 101 17.93 -39.14 -6.24
CA HIS A 101 19.06 -39.82 -6.89
C HIS A 101 20.17 -38.86 -7.36
N SER A 102 19.93 -37.55 -7.37
CA SER A 102 20.93 -36.56 -7.76
C SER A 102 21.90 -36.21 -6.62
N ASP A 103 23.06 -35.67 -6.97
CA ASP A 103 24.08 -35.20 -6.00
C ASP A 103 23.92 -33.71 -5.65
N ARG A 104 22.85 -33.06 -6.13
CA ARG A 104 22.54 -31.68 -5.79
C ARG A 104 21.95 -31.61 -4.39
N PHE A 105 22.43 -30.66 -3.58
CA PHE A 105 21.79 -30.34 -2.32
C PHE A 105 20.41 -29.73 -2.56
N VAL A 106 19.39 -30.35 -1.95
CA VAL A 106 18.01 -29.85 -1.93
C VAL A 106 17.69 -29.47 -0.49
N ARG A 107 17.28 -28.22 -0.27
CA ARG A 107 16.87 -27.75 1.06
C ARG A 107 15.66 -28.56 1.55
N PRO A 108 15.66 -29.10 2.78
CA PRO A 108 14.50 -29.80 3.32
C PRO A 108 13.27 -28.89 3.40
N THR A 109 12.14 -29.34 2.85
CA THR A 109 10.88 -28.57 2.84
C THR A 109 10.23 -28.51 4.22
N PHE A 110 10.36 -29.58 4.99
CA PHE A 110 9.75 -29.71 6.31
C PHE A 110 10.84 -29.85 7.36
N ALA A 111 10.70 -29.10 8.45
CA ALA A 111 11.52 -29.25 9.64
C ALA A 111 10.71 -29.99 10.71
N ILE A 112 11.39 -30.81 11.50
CA ILE A 112 10.76 -31.49 12.64
C ILE A 112 10.56 -30.44 13.73
N THR A 113 9.31 -30.02 13.95
CA THR A 113 8.92 -29.19 15.08
C THR A 113 8.56 -30.06 16.28
N PRO A 114 8.88 -29.63 17.51
CA PRO A 114 8.48 -30.36 18.71
C PRO A 114 6.94 -30.42 18.80
N GLU A 115 6.41 -31.54 19.27
CA GLU A 115 4.95 -31.77 19.42
C GLU A 115 4.33 -30.87 20.48
N HIS A 116 5.11 -30.50 21.50
CA HIS A 116 4.72 -29.58 22.55
C HIS A 116 5.74 -28.45 22.65
N GLU A 117 5.29 -27.22 22.46
CA GLU A 117 6.10 -26.03 22.77
C GLU A 117 6.14 -25.88 24.30
N THR A 118 7.33 -26.03 24.90
CA THR A 118 7.54 -25.57 26.27
C THR A 118 7.47 -24.05 26.26
N LYS A 119 6.36 -23.52 26.80
CA LYS A 119 6.22 -22.10 27.16
C LYS A 119 7.21 -21.71 28.24
#